data_AF-A0A9X3L2Z2-F1
#
_entry.id   AF-A0A9X3L2Z2-F1
#
_cell.length_a   1.000
_cell.length_b   1.000
_cell.length_c   1.000
_cell.angle_alpha   90.00
_cell.angle_beta   90.00
_cell.angle_gamma   90.00
#
_symmetry.space_group_name_H-M   'P 1'
#
loop_
_entity.id
_entity.type
_entity.pdbx_description
1 polymer ?
#
loop_
_entity_poly.entity_id
_entity_poly.type
_entity_poly.pdbx_seq_one_letter_code
_entity_poly.pdbx_strand_id
1 'polypeptide(L)' 'MTMAIDQLSIAQCVGCGCSDNDACCDTKGSDVCYWLRVDRTLGKGVCSWCPEHVPAWDAGEYDRRTRIGPIDV' A
#
# COMPACT_ATOMS: atom_id res chain seq x y z
N MET A 1 18.66 -16.74 20.01
CA MET A 1 18.19 -16.67 18.61
C MET A 1 17.03 -15.71 18.57
N THR A 2 17.30 -14.43 18.28
CA THR A 2 16.31 -13.35 18.33
C THR A 2 15.34 -13.55 17.17
N MET A 3 14.08 -13.84 17.48
CA MET A 3 13.00 -13.97 16.51
C MET A 3 12.66 -12.60 15.96
N ALA A 4 13.37 -12.14 14.92
CA ALA A 4 12.90 -11.06 14.05
C ALA A 4 11.90 -11.67 13.05
N ILE A 5 10.80 -12.23 13.57
CA ILE A 5 9.69 -12.66 12.72
C ILE A 5 8.85 -11.40 12.48
N ASP A 6 9.09 -10.76 11.34
CA ASP A 6 7.99 -10.41 10.44
C ASP A 6 6.87 -9.53 11.03
N GLN A 7 7.17 -8.29 11.44
CA GLN A 7 6.13 -7.26 11.63
C GLN A 7 5.62 -6.69 10.29
N LEU A 8 5.64 -7.49 9.21
CA LEU A 8 5.06 -7.08 7.94
C LEU A 8 3.54 -7.11 8.10
N SER A 9 2.93 -5.93 8.13
CA SER A 9 1.47 -5.80 8.19
C SER A 9 0.87 -6.20 6.85
N ILE A 10 -0.34 -6.77 6.89
CA ILE A 10 -1.16 -6.96 5.68
C ILE A 10 -1.34 -5.58 5.04
N ALA A 11 -0.83 -5.43 3.83
CA ALA A 11 -0.92 -4.19 3.08
C ALA A 11 -2.30 -4.05 2.46
N GLN A 12 -2.86 -2.85 2.55
CA GLN A 12 -4.14 -2.51 1.93
C GLN A 12 -3.97 -1.43 0.86
N CYS A 13 -4.62 -1.61 -0.29
CA CYS A 13 -4.64 -0.64 -1.36
C CYS A 13 -5.37 0.62 -0.93
N VAL A 14 -4.75 1.78 -1.12
CA VAL A 14 -5.33 3.08 -0.73
C VAL A 14 -6.52 3.51 -1.60
N GLY A 15 -6.66 2.94 -2.80
CA GLY A 15 -7.78 3.23 -3.71
C GLY A 15 -8.96 2.30 -3.49
N CYS A 16 -8.80 1.02 -3.80
CA CYS A 16 -9.89 0.03 -3.77
C CYS A 16 -10.00 -0.80 -2.49
N GLY A 17 -9.01 -0.74 -1.59
CA GLY A 17 -9.04 -1.51 -0.33
C GLY A 17 -8.66 -2.99 -0.45
N CYS A 18 -8.27 -3.49 -1.62
CA CYS A 18 -7.75 -4.85 -1.75
C CYS A 18 -6.51 -5.06 -0.88
N SER A 19 -6.23 -6.30 -0.48
CA SER A 19 -5.12 -6.63 0.43
C SER A 19 -4.27 -7.79 -0.05
N ASP A 20 -3.17 -8.10 0.64
CA ASP A 20 -2.32 -9.27 0.29
C ASP A 20 -3.11 -10.59 0.21
N ASN A 21 -4.23 -10.70 0.93
CA ASN A 21 -5.07 -11.90 0.98
C ASN A 21 -6.39 -11.78 0.20
N ASP A 22 -6.70 -10.59 -0.30
CA ASP A 22 -8.00 -10.29 -0.92
C ASP A 22 -7.78 -9.32 -2.10
N ALA A 23 -7.43 -9.89 -3.25
CA ALA A 23 -7.20 -9.12 -4.46
C ALA A 23 -8.53 -8.68 -5.11
N CYS A 24 -8.49 -7.59 -5.87
CA CYS A 24 -9.63 -7.23 -6.72
C CYS A 24 -9.94 -8.39 -7.67
N CYS A 25 -11.23 -8.70 -7.80
CA CYS A 25 -11.72 -9.70 -8.74
C CYS A 25 -12.72 -9.04 -9.70
N ASP A 26 -12.61 -9.34 -10.99
CA ASP A 26 -13.60 -8.90 -11.96
C ASP A 26 -14.75 -9.92 -12.04
N THR A 27 -15.95 -9.46 -12.39
CA THR A 27 -17.10 -10.35 -12.60
C THR A 27 -17.05 -11.10 -13.94
N LYS A 28 -16.12 -10.77 -14.86
CA LYS A 28 -16.09 -11.28 -16.24
C LYS A 28 -14.78 -11.96 -16.67
N GLY A 29 -13.67 -11.90 -15.93
CA GLY A 29 -12.42 -12.47 -16.43
C GLY A 29 -11.34 -12.67 -15.37
N SER A 30 -10.56 -13.73 -15.54
CA SER A 30 -9.66 -14.39 -14.58
C SER A 30 -8.50 -13.56 -14.00
N ASP A 31 -8.49 -12.24 -14.18
CA ASP A 31 -7.39 -11.36 -13.77
C ASP A 31 -7.66 -10.76 -12.39
N VAL A 32 -6.69 -10.95 -11.49
CA VAL A 32 -6.65 -10.33 -10.17
C VAL A 32 -5.68 -9.16 -10.18
N CYS A 33 -5.94 -8.13 -9.38
CA CYS A 33 -4.99 -7.03 -9.26
C CYS A 33 -3.68 -7.50 -8.58
N TYR A 34 -2.59 -6.81 -8.86
CA TYR A 34 -1.28 -7.02 -8.22
C TYR A 34 -0.72 -5.69 -7.71
N TRP A 35 0.27 -5.71 -6.82
CA TRP A 35 0.87 -4.49 -6.27
C TRP A 35 1.73 -3.76 -7.31
N LEU A 36 1.41 -2.48 -7.60
CA LEU A 36 2.32 -1.55 -8.32
C LEU A 36 3.30 -0.88 -7.36
N ARG A 37 2.82 -0.60 -6.14
CA ARG A 37 3.57 -0.06 -5.01
C ARG A 37 3.07 -0.74 -3.75
N VAL A 38 3.96 -1.09 -2.83
CA VAL A 38 3.56 -1.67 -1.53
C VAL A 38 4.64 -1.40 -0.50
N ASP A 39 4.20 -0.95 0.68
CA ASP A 39 5.03 -0.91 1.88
C ASP A 39 4.29 -1.66 2.99
N ARG A 40 4.76 -2.88 3.25
CA ARG A 40 4.21 -3.76 4.29
C ARG A 40 4.58 -3.31 5.70
N THR A 41 5.57 -2.43 5.87
CA THR A 41 5.85 -1.80 7.16
C THR A 41 4.82 -0.70 7.48
N LEU A 42 4.22 -0.10 6.45
CA LEU A 42 3.10 0.85 6.57
C LEU A 42 1.73 0.17 6.52
N GLY A 43 1.67 -1.09 6.08
CA GLY A 43 0.41 -1.79 5.82
C GLY A 43 -0.39 -1.15 4.69
N LYS A 44 0.27 -0.54 3.71
CA LYS A 44 -0.40 0.16 2.60
C LYS A 44 0.26 -0.15 1.25
N GLY A 45 -0.49 0.05 0.18
CA GLY A 45 0.00 -0.07 -1.19
C GLY A 45 -0.93 0.57 -2.21
N VAL A 46 -0.56 0.43 -3.49
CA VAL A 46 -1.36 0.76 -4.65
C VAL A 46 -1.36 -0.46 -5.58
N CYS A 47 -2.54 -0.98 -5.89
CA CYS A 47 -2.71 -2.12 -6.79
C CYS A 47 -2.79 -1.68 -8.26
N SER A 48 -2.65 -2.64 -9.19
CA SER A 48 -2.67 -2.44 -10.64
C SER A 48 -3.98 -1.90 -11.19
N TRP A 49 -5.06 -2.01 -10.42
CA TRP A 49 -6.38 -1.48 -10.76
C TRP A 49 -6.62 -0.06 -10.23
N CYS A 50 -5.70 0.47 -9.42
CA CYS A 50 -5.76 1.85 -8.91
C CYS A 50 -4.54 2.68 -9.37
N PRO A 51 -4.19 2.70 -10.67
CA PRO A 51 -2.98 3.37 -11.13
C PRO A 51 -3.02 4.89 -10.89
N GLU A 52 -4.21 5.49 -10.74
CA GLU A 52 -4.32 6.93 -10.48
C GLU A 52 -3.75 7.36 -9.11
N HIS A 53 -3.58 6.42 -8.17
CA HIS A 53 -3.02 6.69 -6.85
C HIS A 53 -1.49 6.57 -6.79
N VAL A 54 -0.84 6.08 -7.86
CA VAL A 54 0.63 5.92 -7.91
C VAL A 54 1.37 7.27 -7.76
N PRO A 55 0.98 8.37 -8.44
CA PRO A 55 1.67 9.66 -8.28
C PRO A 55 1.63 10.17 -6.83
N ALA A 56 0.47 10.06 -6.17
CA ALA A 56 0.29 10.44 -4.77
C ALA A 56 1.14 9.57 -3.81
N TRP A 57 1.26 8.28 -4.13
CA TRP A 57 2.15 7.36 -3.42
C TRP A 57 3.61 7.75 -3.56
N ASP A 58 4.07 7.99 -4.80
CA ASP A 58 5.46 8.35 -5.09
C ASP A 58 5.82 9.74 -4.51
N ALA A 59 4.83 10.62 -4.30
CA ALA A 59 4.98 11.88 -3.55
C ALA A 59 5.00 11.71 -2.02
N GLY A 60 4.76 10.50 -1.50
CA GLY A 60 4.80 10.19 -0.07
C GLY A 60 3.55 10.57 0.72
N GLU A 61 2.41 10.85 0.06
CA GLU A 61 1.18 11.33 0.72
C GLU A 61 0.59 10.33 1.74
N TYR A 62 0.87 9.03 1.56
CA TYR A 62 0.34 7.95 2.40
C TYR A 62 1.30 7.49 3.49
N ASP A 63 2.55 7.95 3.49
CA ASP A 63 3.50 7.69 4.55
C ASP A 63 3.25 8.69 5.70
N ARG A 64 3.02 8.18 6.91
CA ARG A 64 2.80 9.05 8.09
C ARG A 64 4.10 9.42 8.82
N ARG A 65 5.23 8.81 8.43
CA ARG A 65 6.56 9.05 9.02
C ARG A 65 7.18 10.32 8.43
N THR A 66 6.81 10.69 7.22
CA THR A 66 7.20 11.93 6.52
C THR A 66 6.56 13.19 7.12
N ARG A 67 5.77 13.11 8.20
CA ARG A 67 5.32 14.29 8.97
C ARG A 67 6.46 14.88 9.81
N ILE A 68 7.53 15.30 9.15
CA ILE A 68 8.33 16.43 9.61
C ILE A 68 7.46 17.65 9.35
N GLY A 69 6.68 18.05 10.35
CA GLY A 69 6.04 19.37 10.33
C GLY A 69 7.11 20.45 10.18
N PRO A 70 6.74 21.67 9.73
CA PRO A 70 7.66 22.80 9.82
C PRO A 70 8.17 22.86 11.27
N ILE A 71 9.49 22.89 11.44
CA ILE A 71 10.07 23.27 12.72
C ILE A 71 9.69 24.73 12.89
N ASP A 72 8.63 24.98 13.65
CA ASP A 72 8.32 26.29 14.20
C ASP A 72 9.52 26.65 15.10
N VAL A 73 10.39 27.53 14.61
CA VAL A 73 11.52 28.15 15.31
C VAL A 73 11.14 29.54 15.75
#